data_AF-A0A959P4J4-F1
#
_entry.id   AF-A0A959P4J4-F1
#
_cell.length_a   1.000
_cell.length_b   1.000
_cell.length_c   1.000
_cell.angle_alpha   90.00
_cell.angle_beta   90.00
_cell.angle_gamma   90.00
#
_symmetry.space_group_name_H-M   'P 1'
#
loop_
_entity.id
_entity.type
_entity.pdbx_description
1 polymer ?
#
loop_
_entity_poly.entity_id
_entity_poly.type
_entity_poly.pdbx_seq_one_letter_code
_entity_poly.pdbx_strand_id
1 'polypeptide(L)'
;KNENALESLVEVTSGNATFEEAFHKLPIKSVPIQAIISKNEKILTEMNPVAFNLPSIYELWYNKNYNYQLISGYRLNLSTKFYTAILKIKIGEIDQEHWLINYDFEGKIIDSIQVAIFSDGEYEYSTTKSTIDQNEILITSNFFVKDADEKEEMQRIIKILPDGKLKEISEKESILDFVAKELNIENSKRIEDLEAFKLQPNNPKEAIVVIPEIVEGSEEEEFFKLNSHIAIVDLKSKTITHQYFESCKTNDWVSDAIRLDEIKIDTAPYLVNESTRAFGISVHYFGSSRVNPYHNQKLSLFVKEKGTLKNILHNFSMEESIGEWNGNCEGEFESEKKTLIVSDKKTNGYFDFTIKNTIAKTRNFETEDG
;
A
#
# COMPACT_ATOMS: atom_id res chain seq x y z
N LYS A 1 -18.61 7.19 -57.18
CA LYS A 1 -19.74 7.37 -56.25
C LYS A 1 -19.28 6.98 -54.85
N ASN A 2 -18.72 7.93 -54.10
CA ASN A 2 -18.66 8.02 -52.62
C ASN A 2 -17.60 9.06 -52.20
N GLU A 3 -17.65 10.26 -52.78
CA GLU A 3 -16.99 11.44 -52.20
C GLU A 3 -17.96 12.23 -51.30
N ASN A 4 -19.28 12.12 -51.52
CA ASN A 4 -20.31 12.78 -50.70
C ASN A 4 -20.54 12.18 -49.29
N ALA A 5 -19.82 11.12 -48.89
CA ALA A 5 -19.93 10.58 -47.52
C ALA A 5 -18.88 11.19 -46.56
N LEU A 6 -17.81 11.78 -47.10
CA LEU A 6 -16.80 12.49 -46.31
C LEU A 6 -17.15 13.97 -46.14
N GLU A 7 -17.81 14.59 -47.12
CA GLU A 7 -18.26 15.98 -47.01
C GLU A 7 -19.47 16.13 -46.07
N SER A 8 -20.30 15.11 -45.88
CA SER A 8 -21.37 15.12 -44.87
C SER A 8 -20.89 14.93 -43.43
N LEU A 9 -19.59 14.63 -43.23
CA LEU A 9 -18.93 14.57 -41.92
C LEU A 9 -18.28 15.91 -41.53
N VAL A 10 -18.21 16.88 -42.44
CA VAL A 10 -17.61 18.20 -42.19
C VAL A 10 -18.67 19.27 -41.87
N GLU A 11 -19.95 19.02 -42.13
CA GLU A 11 -21.05 19.98 -41.88
C GLU A 11 -21.88 19.71 -40.60
N VAL A 12 -21.31 19.04 -39.59
CA VAL A 12 -21.91 18.94 -38.22
C VAL A 12 -20.90 19.31 -37.12
N THR A 13 -20.01 20.28 -37.37
CA THR A 13 -19.03 20.75 -36.37
C THR A 13 -19.08 22.25 -36.11
N SER A 14 -20.23 22.90 -36.34
CA SER A 14 -20.50 24.26 -35.86
C SER A 14 -21.26 24.22 -34.53
N GLY A 15 -20.62 23.68 -33.48
CA GLY A 15 -21.19 23.70 -32.12
C GLY A 15 -20.58 22.74 -31.09
N ASN A 16 -19.53 21.98 -31.42
CA ASN A 16 -18.94 21.05 -30.45
C ASN A 16 -18.06 21.81 -29.45
N ALA A 17 -18.54 21.91 -28.20
CA ALA A 17 -17.76 22.44 -27.09
C ALA A 17 -16.42 21.71 -26.95
N THR A 18 -15.36 22.45 -26.65
CA THR A 18 -14.03 21.87 -26.37
C THR A 18 -14.09 20.99 -25.11
N PHE A 19 -13.10 20.10 -24.91
CA PHE A 19 -13.00 19.31 -23.68
C PHE A 19 -13.08 20.22 -22.44
N GLU A 20 -12.33 21.32 -22.44
CA GLU A 20 -12.30 22.27 -21.32
C GLU A 20 -13.68 22.86 -21.04
N GLU A 21 -14.39 23.34 -22.07
CA GLU A 21 -15.75 23.86 -21.92
C GLU A 21 -16.72 22.80 -21.39
N ALA A 22 -16.65 21.57 -21.92
CA ALA A 22 -17.50 20.46 -21.49
C ALA A 22 -17.19 20.04 -20.05
N PHE A 23 -15.91 19.96 -19.70
CA PHE A 23 -15.43 19.61 -18.37
C PHE A 23 -15.87 20.66 -17.35
N HIS A 24 -15.66 21.96 -17.61
CA HIS A 24 -16.01 23.02 -16.67
C HIS A 24 -17.52 23.21 -16.46
N LYS A 25 -18.38 22.71 -17.38
CA LYS A 25 -19.84 22.62 -17.18
C LYS A 25 -20.25 21.57 -16.16
N LEU A 26 -19.41 20.56 -15.89
CA LEU A 26 -19.71 19.55 -14.88
C LEU A 26 -19.67 20.17 -13.46
N PRO A 27 -20.60 19.78 -12.58
CA PRO A 27 -20.58 20.21 -11.18
C PRO A 27 -19.33 19.67 -10.48
N ILE A 28 -18.81 20.43 -9.54
CA ILE A 28 -17.65 20.04 -8.74
C ILE A 28 -18.10 19.39 -7.43
N LYS A 29 -17.42 18.34 -6.99
CA LYS A 29 -17.64 17.69 -5.69
C LYS A 29 -16.33 17.51 -4.93
N SER A 30 -16.45 17.39 -3.61
CA SER A 30 -15.33 17.16 -2.70
C SER A 30 -15.26 15.69 -2.30
N VAL A 31 -14.05 15.23 -2.02
CA VAL A 31 -13.78 13.92 -1.41
C VAL A 31 -13.73 14.05 0.12
N PRO A 32 -14.00 12.97 0.89
CA PRO A 32 -14.38 11.63 0.42
C PRO A 32 -15.79 11.59 -0.18
N ILE A 33 -15.98 10.79 -1.24
CA ILE A 33 -17.27 10.61 -1.90
C ILE A 33 -17.53 9.15 -2.25
N GLN A 34 -18.81 8.75 -2.23
CA GLN A 34 -19.23 7.45 -2.74
C GLN A 34 -19.71 7.54 -4.19
N ALA A 35 -19.13 6.72 -5.05
CA ALA A 35 -19.66 6.42 -6.36
C ALA A 35 -20.60 5.21 -6.24
N ILE A 36 -21.89 5.47 -6.40
CA ILE A 36 -22.95 4.47 -6.35
C ILE A 36 -24.03 4.82 -7.37
N ILE A 37 -24.58 3.80 -8.04
CA ILE A 37 -25.70 3.97 -8.96
C ILE A 37 -27.00 4.08 -8.17
N SER A 38 -27.77 5.12 -8.47
CA SER A 38 -29.04 5.41 -7.80
C SER A 38 -30.21 5.29 -8.77
N LYS A 39 -31.39 4.88 -8.29
CA LYS A 39 -32.58 4.74 -9.15
C LYS A 39 -33.08 6.08 -9.73
N ASN A 40 -32.71 7.22 -9.13
CA ASN A 40 -33.16 8.56 -9.49
C ASN A 40 -31.97 9.45 -9.93
N GLU A 41 -31.17 8.94 -10.86
CA GLU A 41 -30.07 9.68 -11.49
C GLU A 41 -30.58 10.97 -12.16
N LYS A 42 -30.03 12.13 -11.78
CA LYS A 42 -30.32 13.39 -12.47
C LYS A 42 -29.59 13.39 -13.82
N ILE A 43 -30.35 13.38 -14.90
CA ILE A 43 -29.82 13.47 -16.26
C ILE A 43 -29.45 14.94 -16.56
N LEU A 44 -28.22 15.15 -17.04
CA LEU A 44 -27.78 16.40 -17.64
C LEU A 44 -27.99 16.28 -19.15
N THR A 45 -28.88 17.10 -19.69
CA THR A 45 -29.14 17.16 -21.14
C THR A 45 -27.96 17.81 -21.87
N GLU A 46 -27.74 17.45 -23.14
CA GLU A 46 -26.76 18.08 -24.05
C GLU A 46 -25.28 17.85 -23.73
N MET A 47 -24.93 16.74 -23.08
CA MET A 47 -23.53 16.33 -22.91
C MET A 47 -22.96 15.74 -24.20
N ASN A 48 -21.79 16.21 -24.62
CA ASN A 48 -21.05 15.66 -25.76
C ASN A 48 -20.06 14.58 -25.29
N PRO A 49 -20.33 13.27 -25.50
CA PRO A 49 -19.45 12.20 -25.06
C PRO A 49 -18.09 12.17 -25.79
N VAL A 50 -18.02 12.69 -27.01
CA VAL A 50 -16.77 12.79 -27.79
C VAL A 50 -15.82 13.81 -27.16
N ALA A 51 -16.36 14.88 -26.56
CA ALA A 51 -15.54 15.88 -25.86
C ALA A 51 -14.80 15.28 -24.66
N PHE A 52 -15.28 14.19 -24.07
CA PHE A 52 -14.65 13.46 -22.96
C PHE A 52 -13.82 12.24 -23.40
N ASN A 53 -13.64 12.06 -24.71
CA ASN A 53 -12.96 10.93 -25.30
C ASN A 53 -13.51 9.54 -24.87
N LEU A 54 -14.81 9.46 -24.52
CA LEU A 54 -15.47 8.22 -24.12
C LEU A 54 -15.40 7.09 -25.17
N PRO A 55 -15.43 7.34 -26.49
CA PRO A 55 -15.27 6.28 -27.48
C PRO A 55 -13.94 5.51 -27.37
N SER A 56 -12.91 6.07 -26.74
CA SER A 56 -11.66 5.35 -26.47
C SER A 56 -11.74 4.39 -25.28
N ILE A 57 -12.73 4.53 -24.40
CA ILE A 57 -12.95 3.64 -23.24
C ILE A 57 -13.78 2.42 -23.65
N TYR A 58 -14.73 2.59 -24.58
CA TYR A 58 -15.61 1.52 -25.03
C TYR A 58 -15.28 1.10 -26.47
N GLU A 59 -14.72 -0.10 -26.65
CA GLU A 59 -14.42 -0.65 -27.98
C GLU A 59 -15.66 -0.71 -28.90
N LEU A 60 -16.84 -0.92 -28.31
CA LEU A 60 -18.11 -1.06 -29.03
C LEU A 60 -18.95 0.22 -29.04
N TRP A 61 -18.37 1.38 -28.77
CA TRP A 61 -19.10 2.66 -28.65
C TRP A 61 -20.09 2.93 -29.79
N TYR A 62 -19.68 2.69 -31.04
CA TYR A 62 -20.49 2.95 -32.23
C TYR A 62 -21.43 1.80 -32.62
N ASN A 63 -21.46 0.72 -31.83
CA ASN A 63 -22.39 -0.38 -32.04
C ASN A 63 -23.78 -0.01 -31.51
N LYS A 64 -24.74 0.13 -32.44
CA LYS A 64 -26.12 0.53 -32.14
C LYS A 64 -26.85 -0.39 -31.16
N ASN A 65 -26.41 -1.64 -31.01
CA ASN A 65 -27.04 -2.59 -30.09
C ASN A 65 -26.82 -2.23 -28.61
N TYR A 66 -25.72 -1.53 -28.28
CA TYR A 66 -25.38 -1.16 -26.92
C TYR A 66 -25.93 0.21 -26.52
N ASN A 67 -26.09 1.13 -27.48
CA ASN A 67 -26.72 2.45 -27.26
C ASN A 67 -26.15 3.20 -26.04
N TYR A 68 -24.82 3.40 -26.00
CA TYR A 68 -24.14 4.13 -24.93
C TYR A 68 -24.62 5.57 -24.85
N GLN A 69 -24.95 6.03 -23.64
CA GLN A 69 -25.41 7.40 -23.38
C GLN A 69 -24.70 7.98 -22.17
N LEU A 70 -23.98 9.09 -22.37
CA LEU A 70 -23.47 9.91 -21.26
C LEU A 70 -24.63 10.69 -20.65
N ILE A 71 -25.06 10.29 -19.45
CA ILE A 71 -26.28 10.82 -18.81
C ILE A 71 -25.99 11.93 -17.81
N SER A 72 -24.84 11.92 -17.13
CA SER A 72 -24.38 13.01 -16.28
C SER A 72 -22.91 12.80 -15.87
N GLY A 73 -22.37 13.71 -15.05
CA GLY A 73 -21.05 13.55 -14.47
C GLY A 73 -20.77 14.62 -13.42
N TYR A 74 -19.59 14.54 -12.81
CA TYR A 74 -19.07 15.58 -11.91
C TYR A 74 -17.55 15.54 -11.88
N ARG A 75 -16.93 16.65 -11.49
CA ARG A 75 -15.49 16.78 -11.34
C ARG A 75 -15.04 16.59 -9.91
N LEU A 76 -13.82 16.12 -9.76
CA LEU A 76 -13.11 16.00 -8.48
C LEU A 76 -11.81 16.79 -8.54
N ASN A 77 -11.47 17.47 -7.44
CA ASN A 77 -10.19 18.15 -7.27
C ASN A 77 -9.18 17.23 -6.59
N LEU A 78 -8.70 16.22 -7.31
CA LEU A 78 -7.74 15.25 -6.76
C LEU A 78 -6.28 15.74 -6.88
N SER A 79 -5.98 16.53 -7.91
CA SER A 79 -4.64 17.02 -8.20
C SER A 79 -4.68 18.37 -8.91
N THR A 80 -3.59 19.12 -8.83
CA THR A 80 -3.35 20.32 -9.65
C THR A 80 -2.56 20.01 -10.92
N LYS A 81 -2.23 18.73 -11.18
CA LYS A 81 -1.42 18.29 -12.33
C LYS A 81 -2.23 17.61 -13.44
N PHE A 82 -3.47 17.25 -13.14
CA PHE A 82 -4.39 16.59 -14.06
C PHE A 82 -5.83 16.90 -13.67
N TYR A 83 -6.77 16.68 -14.59
CA TYR A 83 -8.20 16.79 -14.34
C TYR A 83 -8.80 15.43 -14.01
N THR A 84 -9.79 15.40 -13.11
CA THR A 84 -10.56 14.18 -12.82
C THR A 84 -12.04 14.43 -12.98
N ALA A 85 -12.71 13.55 -13.73
CA ALA A 85 -14.17 13.49 -13.77
C ALA A 85 -14.67 12.08 -13.45
N ILE A 86 -15.85 12.02 -12.84
CA ILE A 86 -16.68 10.83 -12.82
C ILE A 86 -17.81 11.03 -13.82
N LEU A 87 -17.78 10.24 -14.88
CA LEU A 87 -18.79 10.23 -15.91
C LEU A 87 -19.75 9.06 -15.69
N LYS A 88 -21.03 9.30 -15.92
CA LYS A 88 -22.09 8.31 -15.73
C LYS A 88 -22.69 7.96 -17.07
N ILE A 89 -22.65 6.67 -17.38
CA ILE A 89 -23.01 6.12 -18.67
C ILE A 89 -24.17 5.15 -18.47
N LYS A 90 -25.19 5.27 -19.31
CA LYS A 90 -26.26 4.28 -19.47
C LYS A 90 -25.95 3.43 -20.69
N ILE A 91 -26.16 2.13 -20.59
CA ILE A 91 -25.99 1.16 -21.68
C ILE A 91 -27.34 0.46 -21.88
N GLY A 92 -27.89 0.60 -23.09
CA GLY A 92 -29.25 0.15 -23.38
C GLY A 92 -30.28 0.80 -22.46
N GLU A 93 -31.19 -0.01 -21.91
CA GLU A 93 -32.25 0.46 -21.02
C GLU A 93 -31.99 0.21 -19.53
N ILE A 94 -31.12 -0.75 -19.20
CA ILE A 94 -31.01 -1.33 -17.86
C ILE A 94 -29.66 -0.99 -17.22
N ASP A 95 -28.57 -1.23 -17.95
CA ASP A 95 -27.24 -1.18 -17.37
C ASP A 95 -26.75 0.27 -17.19
N GLN A 96 -26.05 0.49 -16.09
CA GLN A 96 -25.43 1.77 -15.77
C GLN A 96 -24.02 1.57 -15.23
N GLU A 97 -23.14 2.50 -15.60
CA GLU A 97 -21.74 2.48 -15.22
C GLU A 97 -21.28 3.88 -14.84
N HIS A 98 -20.45 3.99 -13.81
CA HIS A 98 -19.72 5.21 -13.51
C HIS A 98 -18.23 4.96 -13.73
N TRP A 99 -17.59 5.87 -14.45
CA TRP A 99 -16.16 5.83 -14.75
C TRP A 99 -15.47 7.03 -14.15
N LEU A 100 -14.46 6.78 -13.31
CA LEU A 100 -13.48 7.79 -12.92
C LEU A 100 -12.42 7.85 -14.00
N ILE A 101 -12.17 9.04 -14.54
CA ILE A 101 -11.24 9.24 -15.63
C ILE A 101 -10.33 10.42 -15.26
N ASN A 102 -9.03 10.17 -15.34
CA ASN A 102 -8.00 11.19 -15.22
C ASN A 102 -7.58 11.66 -16.61
N TYR A 103 -7.53 12.96 -16.80
CA TYR A 103 -7.20 13.61 -18.06
C TYR A 103 -6.00 14.54 -17.88
N ASP A 104 -5.18 14.68 -18.91
CA ASP A 104 -4.29 15.82 -18.99
C ASP A 104 -5.09 17.12 -19.26
N PHE A 105 -4.40 18.26 -19.30
CA PHE A 105 -5.05 19.54 -19.51
C PHE A 105 -5.60 19.74 -20.94
N GLU A 106 -5.23 18.87 -21.89
CA GLU A 106 -5.73 18.88 -23.27
C GLU A 106 -6.95 17.98 -23.44
N GLY A 107 -7.34 17.22 -22.40
CA GLY A 107 -8.48 16.31 -22.43
C GLY A 107 -8.16 14.91 -22.93
N LYS A 108 -6.88 14.56 -23.05
CA LYS A 108 -6.47 13.19 -23.33
C LYS A 108 -6.54 12.37 -22.04
N ILE A 109 -7.06 11.14 -22.16
CA ILE A 109 -7.13 10.21 -21.04
C ILE A 109 -5.71 9.80 -20.63
N ILE A 110 -5.39 10.03 -19.36
CA ILE A 110 -4.19 9.50 -18.69
C ILE A 110 -4.47 8.06 -18.27
N ASP A 111 -5.58 7.87 -17.55
CA ASP A 111 -6.02 6.56 -17.04
C ASP A 111 -7.50 6.62 -16.66
N SER A 112 -8.13 5.46 -16.52
CA SER A 112 -9.55 5.38 -16.17
C SER A 112 -9.89 4.07 -15.46
N ILE A 113 -10.87 4.12 -14.57
CA ILE A 113 -11.38 2.94 -13.88
C ILE A 113 -12.89 3.04 -13.66
N GLN A 114 -13.55 1.90 -13.78
CA GLN A 114 -14.95 1.76 -13.45
C GLN A 114 -15.14 1.75 -11.93
N VAL A 115 -15.91 2.70 -11.41
CA VAL A 115 -16.10 2.94 -9.97
C VAL A 115 -17.52 2.64 -9.49
N ALA A 116 -18.47 2.44 -10.40
CA ALA A 116 -19.77 1.88 -10.06
C ALA A 116 -20.36 1.14 -11.25
N ILE A 117 -21.12 0.07 -10.97
CA ILE A 117 -21.83 -0.73 -11.96
C ILE A 117 -23.14 -1.18 -11.36
N PHE A 118 -24.18 -1.16 -12.17
CA PHE A 118 -25.38 -1.95 -11.98
C PHE A 118 -25.61 -2.67 -13.30
N SER A 119 -25.48 -4.00 -13.27
CA SER A 119 -25.77 -4.84 -14.43
C SER A 119 -26.72 -5.94 -14.02
N ASP A 120 -27.79 -6.13 -14.80
CA ASP A 120 -28.85 -7.09 -14.54
C ASP A 120 -29.01 -8.03 -15.75
N GLY A 121 -28.24 -9.11 -15.73
CA GLY A 121 -28.24 -10.15 -16.75
C GLY A 121 -29.37 -11.16 -16.57
N GLU A 122 -29.49 -12.11 -17.49
CA GLU A 122 -30.55 -13.13 -17.44
C GLU A 122 -30.40 -14.06 -16.21
N TYR A 123 -29.17 -14.41 -15.84
CA TYR A 123 -28.85 -15.41 -14.80
C TYR A 123 -28.13 -14.83 -13.57
N GLU A 124 -27.61 -13.62 -13.67
CA GLU A 124 -26.82 -12.98 -12.62
C GLU A 124 -27.03 -11.48 -12.63
N TYR A 125 -26.75 -10.83 -11.51
CA TYR A 125 -26.62 -9.39 -11.47
C TYR A 125 -25.41 -9.01 -10.62
N SER A 126 -24.78 -7.89 -10.98
CA SER A 126 -23.62 -7.37 -10.27
C SER A 126 -23.81 -5.92 -9.88
N THR A 127 -23.28 -5.57 -8.71
CA THR A 127 -23.26 -4.19 -8.25
C THR A 127 -21.85 -3.83 -7.81
N THR A 128 -21.35 -2.71 -8.31
CA THR A 128 -20.10 -2.13 -7.85
C THR A 128 -20.39 -0.76 -7.25
N LYS A 129 -19.80 -0.49 -6.08
CA LYS A 129 -19.76 0.82 -5.45
C LYS A 129 -18.34 1.12 -5.04
N SER A 130 -17.96 2.39 -5.04
CA SER A 130 -16.63 2.80 -4.61
C SER A 130 -16.66 3.95 -3.62
N THR A 131 -15.70 3.96 -2.70
CA THR A 131 -15.36 5.13 -1.88
C THR A 131 -14.10 5.75 -2.46
N ILE A 132 -14.15 7.04 -2.76
CA ILE A 132 -13.07 7.78 -3.42
C ILE A 132 -12.60 8.86 -2.45
N ASP A 133 -11.32 8.78 -2.08
CA ASP A 133 -10.61 9.78 -1.29
C ASP A 133 -9.64 10.57 -2.21
N GLN A 134 -8.77 11.40 -1.63
CA GLN A 134 -7.81 12.23 -2.35
C GLN A 134 -6.84 11.39 -3.20
N ASN A 135 -6.37 10.26 -2.66
CA ASN A 135 -5.27 9.47 -3.24
C ASN A 135 -5.62 7.98 -3.43
N GLU A 136 -6.80 7.54 -3.01
CA GLU A 136 -7.17 6.12 -2.97
C GLU A 136 -8.64 5.93 -3.33
N ILE A 137 -8.94 4.83 -4.03
CA ILE A 137 -10.28 4.37 -4.35
C ILE A 137 -10.44 2.96 -3.79
N LEU A 138 -11.40 2.78 -2.90
CA LEU A 138 -11.84 1.46 -2.45
C LEU A 138 -13.04 1.03 -3.28
N ILE A 139 -12.88 0.01 -4.11
CA ILE A 139 -13.92 -0.55 -4.97
C ILE A 139 -14.46 -1.82 -4.30
N THR A 140 -15.78 -1.92 -4.14
CA THR A 140 -16.46 -3.12 -3.64
C THR A 140 -17.45 -3.62 -4.69
N SER A 141 -17.19 -4.81 -5.22
CA SER A 141 -18.03 -5.49 -6.20
C SER A 141 -18.75 -6.65 -5.54
N ASN A 142 -20.06 -6.75 -5.78
CA ASN A 142 -20.91 -7.84 -5.32
C ASN A 142 -21.50 -8.54 -6.55
N PHE A 143 -21.35 -9.86 -6.60
CA PHE A 143 -21.89 -10.72 -7.65
C PHE A 143 -22.96 -11.62 -7.04
N PHE A 144 -24.09 -11.74 -7.74
CA PHE A 144 -25.25 -12.50 -7.28
C PHE A 144 -25.74 -13.41 -8.39
N VAL A 145 -25.90 -14.69 -8.08
CA VAL A 145 -26.53 -15.67 -8.99
C VAL A 145 -28.03 -15.66 -8.76
N LYS A 146 -28.83 -15.49 -9.81
CA LYS A 146 -30.29 -15.53 -9.71
C LYS A 146 -30.74 -16.96 -9.40
N ASP A 147 -31.79 -17.08 -8.59
CA ASP A 147 -32.34 -18.36 -8.13
C ASP A 147 -31.36 -19.23 -7.30
N ALA A 148 -30.26 -18.64 -6.83
CA ALA A 148 -29.35 -19.23 -5.85
C ALA A 148 -29.11 -18.26 -4.68
N ASP A 149 -28.82 -18.80 -3.49
CA ASP A 149 -28.36 -18.00 -2.33
C ASP A 149 -26.84 -17.76 -2.35
N GLU A 150 -26.25 -17.73 -3.55
CA GLU A 150 -24.82 -17.55 -3.76
C GLU A 150 -24.49 -16.08 -4.01
N LYS A 151 -23.54 -15.55 -3.22
CA LYS A 151 -22.99 -14.20 -3.39
C LYS A 151 -21.49 -14.21 -3.20
N GLU A 152 -20.80 -13.43 -4.02
CA GLU A 152 -19.37 -13.19 -3.89
C GLU A 152 -19.12 -11.68 -3.72
N GLU A 153 -18.29 -11.32 -2.76
CA GLU A 153 -17.83 -9.94 -2.56
C GLU A 153 -16.32 -9.88 -2.84
N MET A 154 -15.93 -8.93 -3.68
CA MET A 154 -14.53 -8.64 -3.99
C MET A 154 -14.22 -7.18 -3.67
N GLN A 155 -13.05 -6.93 -3.08
CA GLN A 155 -12.55 -5.59 -2.80
C GLN A 155 -11.23 -5.35 -3.52
N ARG A 156 -11.09 -4.15 -4.11
CA ARG A 156 -9.86 -3.69 -4.77
C ARG A 156 -9.52 -2.31 -4.24
N ILE A 157 -8.23 -2.05 -4.02
CA ILE A 157 -7.71 -0.77 -3.58
C ILE A 157 -6.87 -0.18 -4.70
N ILE A 158 -7.26 1.00 -5.16
CA ILE A 158 -6.61 1.67 -6.31
C ILE A 158 -5.98 2.96 -5.81
N LYS A 159 -4.66 3.04 -5.90
CA LYS A 159 -3.88 4.24 -5.63
C LYS A 159 -3.90 5.17 -6.84
N ILE A 160 -4.15 6.45 -6.59
CA ILE A 160 -4.09 7.52 -7.58
C ILE A 160 -2.68 8.12 -7.50
N LEU A 161 -1.88 7.89 -8.53
CA LEU A 161 -0.49 8.34 -8.56
C LEU A 161 -0.40 9.85 -8.91
N PRO A 162 0.70 10.53 -8.54
CA PRO A 162 0.86 11.98 -8.78
C PRO A 162 0.81 12.39 -10.25
N ASP A 163 1.06 11.46 -11.18
CA ASP A 163 0.98 11.65 -12.64
C ASP A 163 -0.42 11.35 -13.21
N GLY A 164 -1.38 10.98 -12.36
CA GLY A 164 -2.75 10.66 -12.75
C GLY A 164 -2.98 9.20 -13.14
N LYS A 165 -1.95 8.36 -13.12
CA LYS A 165 -2.13 6.91 -13.34
C LYS A 165 -2.77 6.23 -12.14
N LEU A 166 -3.43 5.11 -12.39
CA LEU A 166 -4.10 4.29 -11.39
C LEU A 166 -3.31 3.00 -11.20
N LYS A 167 -3.00 2.67 -9.95
CA LYS A 167 -2.28 1.45 -9.59
C LYS A 167 -3.08 0.67 -8.56
N GLU A 168 -3.44 -0.57 -8.86
CA GLU A 168 -3.97 -1.47 -7.84
C GLU A 168 -2.87 -1.83 -6.83
N ILE A 169 -3.20 -1.72 -5.54
CA ILE A 169 -2.28 -1.95 -4.43
C ILE A 169 -2.88 -2.94 -3.43
N SER A 170 -2.02 -3.61 -2.69
CA SER A 170 -2.44 -4.49 -1.59
C SER A 170 -2.96 -3.72 -0.38
N GLU A 171 -3.73 -4.39 0.49
CA GLU A 171 -4.12 -3.82 1.80
C GLU A 171 -2.88 -3.47 2.65
N LYS A 172 -1.84 -4.29 2.58
CA LYS A 172 -0.54 -4.01 3.23
C LYS A 172 0.02 -2.65 2.78
N GLU A 173 0.13 -2.42 1.47
CA GLU A 173 0.61 -1.15 0.91
C GLU A 173 -0.28 0.03 1.33
N SER A 174 -1.60 -0.13 1.29
CA SER A 174 -2.55 0.93 1.70
C SER A 174 -2.37 1.32 3.17
N ILE A 175 -2.15 0.34 4.06
CA ILE A 175 -1.91 0.60 5.47
C ILE A 175 -0.54 1.24 5.69
N LEU A 176 0.51 0.82 4.98
CA LEU A 176 1.84 1.44 5.06
C LEU A 176 1.80 2.92 4.62
N ASP A 177 1.15 3.22 3.50
CA ASP A 177 0.95 4.59 3.02
C ASP A 177 0.15 5.45 4.01
N PHE A 178 -0.90 4.88 4.60
CA PHE A 178 -1.69 5.54 5.63
C PHE A 178 -0.84 5.90 6.85
N VAL A 179 -0.08 4.94 7.39
CA VAL A 179 0.76 5.18 8.57
C VAL A 179 1.86 6.20 8.25
N ALA A 180 2.51 6.12 7.10
CA ALA A 180 3.51 7.10 6.67
C ALA A 180 2.93 8.51 6.65
N LYS A 181 1.73 8.67 6.05
CA LYS A 181 1.03 9.96 5.97
C LYS A 181 0.67 10.50 7.35
N GLU A 182 0.07 9.70 8.22
CA GLU A 182 -0.32 10.14 9.58
C GLU A 182 0.89 10.54 10.43
N LEU A 183 2.03 9.88 10.22
CA LEU A 183 3.28 10.19 10.89
C LEU A 183 4.10 11.29 10.19
N ASN A 184 3.58 11.89 9.11
CA ASN A 184 4.24 12.92 8.29
C ASN A 184 5.59 12.49 7.70
N ILE A 185 5.70 11.23 7.29
CA ILE A 185 6.88 10.66 6.64
C ILE A 185 6.72 10.82 5.12
N GLU A 186 7.64 11.55 4.51
CA GLU A 186 7.65 11.76 3.06
C GLU A 186 8.04 10.48 2.31
N ASN A 187 7.43 10.23 1.14
CA ASN A 187 7.74 9.05 0.34
C ASN A 187 9.21 8.94 -0.06
N SER A 188 9.90 10.07 -0.28
CA SER A 188 11.33 10.11 -0.60
C SER A 188 12.25 9.73 0.57
N LYS A 189 11.71 9.59 1.79
CA LYS A 189 12.46 9.16 2.98
C LYS A 189 12.16 7.73 3.40
N ARG A 190 11.33 7.02 2.63
CA ARG A 190 10.94 5.63 2.91
C ARG A 190 11.84 4.69 2.13
N ILE A 191 12.13 3.54 2.72
CA ILE A 191 12.83 2.42 2.09
C ILE A 191 11.86 1.24 2.09
N GLU A 192 11.18 0.99 0.98
CA GLU A 192 10.08 0.02 0.90
C GLU A 192 10.50 -1.38 1.36
N ASP A 193 11.74 -1.79 1.05
CA ASP A 193 12.29 -3.10 1.39
C ASP A 193 12.55 -3.28 2.91
N LEU A 194 12.66 -2.18 3.65
CA LEU A 194 12.85 -2.19 5.11
C LEU A 194 11.54 -1.94 5.89
N GLU A 195 10.42 -1.72 5.20
CA GLU A 195 9.12 -1.58 5.85
C GLU A 195 8.55 -2.94 6.27
N ALA A 196 8.00 -3.00 7.49
CA ALA A 196 7.41 -4.22 8.01
C ALA A 196 5.92 -4.04 8.32
N PHE A 197 5.13 -5.05 7.94
CA PHE A 197 3.70 -5.14 8.25
C PHE A 197 3.39 -6.55 8.73
N LYS A 198 2.60 -6.68 9.81
CA LYS A 198 2.14 -7.99 10.28
C LYS A 198 0.86 -7.87 11.09
N LEU A 199 -0.12 -8.74 10.82
CA LEU A 199 -1.32 -8.87 11.66
C LEU A 199 -0.93 -9.31 13.08
N GLN A 200 -1.58 -8.73 14.08
CA GLN A 200 -1.41 -9.15 15.47
C GLN A 200 -1.96 -10.57 15.65
N PRO A 201 -1.15 -11.56 16.12
CA PRO A 201 -1.62 -12.94 16.24
C PRO A 201 -2.81 -13.11 17.20
N ASN A 202 -2.88 -12.28 18.24
CA ASN A 202 -3.93 -12.34 19.25
C ASN A 202 -5.14 -11.45 18.92
N ASN A 203 -5.03 -10.58 17.92
CA ASN A 203 -6.12 -9.69 17.50
C ASN A 203 -5.94 -9.33 16.01
N PRO A 204 -6.42 -10.16 15.06
CA PRO A 204 -6.22 -9.94 13.63
C PRO A 204 -6.95 -8.70 13.09
N LYS A 205 -7.69 -7.96 13.93
CA LYS A 205 -8.25 -6.64 13.59
C LYS A 205 -7.22 -5.50 13.71
N GLU A 206 -6.06 -5.80 14.27
CA GLU A 206 -4.94 -4.88 14.39
C GLU A 206 -3.72 -5.38 13.61
N ALA A 207 -2.94 -4.45 13.09
CA ALA A 207 -1.64 -4.71 12.48
C ALA A 207 -0.53 -3.95 13.20
N ILE A 208 0.64 -4.57 13.26
CA ILE A 208 1.90 -3.91 13.61
C ILE A 208 2.51 -3.40 12.30
N VAL A 209 2.96 -2.15 12.32
CA VAL A 209 3.60 -1.48 11.20
C VAL A 209 4.91 -0.88 11.67
N VAL A 210 5.96 -1.03 10.86
CA VAL A 210 7.26 -0.39 11.06
C VAL A 210 7.64 0.37 9.81
N ILE A 211 7.87 1.68 9.95
CA ILE A 211 8.34 2.55 8.87
C ILE A 211 9.67 3.17 9.30
N PRO A 212 10.80 2.71 8.75
CA PRO A 212 12.04 3.45 8.87
C PRO A 212 11.97 4.76 8.07
N GLU A 213 12.44 5.85 8.65
CA GLU A 213 12.54 7.15 7.98
C GLU A 213 14.01 7.55 7.84
N ILE A 214 14.47 7.76 6.61
CA ILE A 214 15.80 8.33 6.33
C ILE A 214 15.90 9.74 6.90
N VAL A 215 16.91 9.96 7.74
CA VAL A 215 17.24 11.29 8.29
C VAL A 215 18.64 11.78 7.93
N GLU A 216 19.50 10.88 7.45
CA GLU A 216 20.85 11.17 6.99
C GLU A 216 21.24 10.13 5.93
N GLY A 217 21.95 10.56 4.89
CA GLY A 217 22.37 9.70 3.77
C GLY A 217 21.24 9.31 2.81
N SER A 218 21.46 8.27 2.03
CA SER A 218 20.51 7.69 1.07
C SER A 218 20.88 6.25 0.71
N GLU A 219 19.93 5.51 0.13
CA GLU A 219 20.22 4.16 -0.38
C GLU A 219 21.27 4.16 -1.50
N GLU A 220 21.27 5.19 -2.35
CA GLU A 220 22.22 5.35 -3.47
C GLU A 220 23.67 5.52 -2.99
N GLU A 221 23.86 6.12 -1.83
CA GLU A 221 25.16 6.30 -1.18
C GLU A 221 25.63 5.05 -0.44
N GLU A 222 24.81 3.99 -0.39
CA GLU A 222 24.99 2.80 0.46
C GLU A 222 25.21 3.16 1.95
N PHE A 223 24.78 4.37 2.34
CA PHE A 223 24.95 4.93 3.67
C PHE A 223 23.67 5.65 4.07
N PHE A 224 23.07 5.25 5.18
CA PHE A 224 21.92 5.96 5.74
C PHE A 224 21.75 5.73 7.23
N LYS A 225 21.13 6.70 7.90
CA LYS A 225 20.64 6.58 9.28
C LYS A 225 19.13 6.77 9.33
N LEU A 226 18.47 5.95 10.12
CA LEU A 226 17.01 5.85 10.16
C LEU A 226 16.47 6.25 11.52
N ASN A 227 15.44 7.09 11.55
CA ASN A 227 14.50 7.08 12.67
C ASN A 227 13.62 5.83 12.57
N SER A 228 13.18 5.30 13.71
CA SER A 228 12.23 4.20 13.76
C SER A 228 10.84 4.70 14.16
N HIS A 229 9.86 4.38 13.31
CA HIS A 229 8.45 4.60 13.60
C HIS A 229 7.75 3.26 13.68
N ILE A 230 7.20 2.92 14.85
CA ILE A 230 6.49 1.67 15.10
C ILE A 230 5.06 2.02 15.51
N ALA A 231 4.09 1.44 14.84
CA ALA A 231 2.67 1.71 15.06
C ALA A 231 1.85 0.42 15.19
N ILE A 232 0.74 0.50 15.92
CA ILE A 232 -0.34 -0.46 15.86
C ILE A 232 -1.57 0.23 15.27
N VAL A 233 -2.08 -0.32 14.18
CA VAL A 233 -3.20 0.22 13.42
C VAL A 233 -4.44 -0.63 13.66
N ASP A 234 -5.57 0.00 13.95
CA ASP A 234 -6.89 -0.66 13.86
C ASP A 234 -7.32 -0.68 12.39
N LEU A 235 -7.44 -1.88 11.81
CA LEU A 235 -7.66 -2.07 10.38
C LEU A 235 -9.05 -1.61 9.93
N LYS A 236 -10.05 -1.65 10.83
CA LYS A 236 -11.43 -1.28 10.50
C LYS A 236 -11.61 0.24 10.41
N SER A 237 -11.10 0.95 11.41
CA SER A 237 -11.20 2.41 11.49
C SER A 237 -10.08 3.10 10.71
N LYS A 238 -9.02 2.36 10.33
CA LYS A 238 -7.80 2.88 9.71
C LYS A 238 -7.25 4.02 10.57
N THR A 239 -6.93 3.71 11.84
CA THR A 239 -6.38 4.66 12.81
C THR A 239 -5.17 4.09 13.54
N ILE A 240 -4.19 4.93 13.86
CA ILE A 240 -3.06 4.57 14.72
C ILE A 240 -3.57 4.57 16.18
N THR A 241 -3.54 3.41 16.82
CA THR A 241 -4.00 3.24 18.21
C THR A 241 -2.86 3.36 19.22
N HIS A 242 -1.65 2.96 18.81
CA HIS A 242 -0.44 3.00 19.62
C HIS A 242 0.74 3.29 18.71
N GLN A 243 1.68 4.08 19.21
CA GLN A 243 2.91 4.38 18.47
C GLN A 243 4.12 4.48 19.39
N TYR A 244 5.29 4.26 18.81
CA TYR A 244 6.59 4.54 19.39
C TYR A 244 7.51 5.10 18.32
N PHE A 245 8.26 6.12 18.72
CA PHE A 245 9.25 6.79 17.90
C PHE A 245 10.59 6.69 18.62
N GLU A 246 11.64 6.38 17.88
CA GLU A 246 13.00 6.50 18.37
C GLU A 246 13.92 7.08 17.29
N SER A 247 14.76 8.03 17.71
CA SER A 247 15.66 8.72 16.82
C SER A 247 16.84 7.82 16.42
N CYS A 248 17.40 8.09 15.23
CA CYS A 248 18.68 7.51 14.78
C CYS A 248 19.84 7.64 15.79
N LYS A 249 19.73 8.55 16.76
CA LYS A 249 20.73 8.76 17.81
C LYS A 249 20.78 7.65 18.87
N THR A 250 19.69 6.88 19.03
CA THR A 250 19.58 5.88 20.11
C THR A 250 19.09 4.52 19.64
N ASN A 251 18.45 4.42 18.46
CA ASN A 251 17.94 3.15 17.94
C ASN A 251 19.03 2.29 17.26
N ASP A 252 20.22 2.83 16.98
CA ASP A 252 21.31 2.19 16.23
C ASP A 252 20.93 1.70 14.82
N TRP A 253 19.90 2.25 14.17
CA TRP A 253 19.50 1.87 12.81
C TRP A 253 20.33 2.65 11.78
N VAL A 254 21.51 2.10 11.51
CA VAL A 254 22.51 2.69 10.60
C VAL A 254 22.97 1.63 9.62
N SER A 255 22.96 1.96 8.32
CA SER A 255 23.66 1.20 7.30
C SER A 255 24.92 1.97 6.94
N ASP A 256 26.09 1.41 7.28
CA ASP A 256 27.41 2.00 6.98
C ASP A 256 28.48 0.90 7.04
N ALA A 257 29.03 0.53 5.88
CA ALA A 257 29.95 -0.61 5.64
C ALA A 257 29.41 -2.00 6.02
N ILE A 258 28.63 -2.08 7.09
CA ILE A 258 27.73 -3.17 7.47
C ILE A 258 26.32 -2.72 7.07
N ARG A 259 25.75 -3.42 6.09
CA ARG A 259 24.43 -3.11 5.56
C ARG A 259 23.36 -3.44 6.60
N LEU A 260 22.43 -2.50 6.82
CA LEU A 260 21.15 -2.84 7.42
C LEU A 260 20.32 -3.56 6.36
N ASP A 261 20.19 -4.86 6.51
CA ASP A 261 19.69 -5.77 5.48
C ASP A 261 18.16 -5.90 5.52
N GLU A 262 17.60 -5.94 6.73
CA GLU A 262 16.19 -6.25 6.90
C GLU A 262 15.64 -5.79 8.26
N ILE A 263 14.37 -5.41 8.28
CA ILE A 263 13.60 -5.17 9.50
C ILE A 263 12.38 -6.09 9.48
N LYS A 264 12.20 -6.88 10.54
CA LYS A 264 11.13 -7.87 10.68
C LYS A 264 10.31 -7.67 11.94
N ILE A 265 9.02 -7.98 11.86
CA ILE A 265 8.15 -8.09 13.04
C ILE A 265 8.17 -9.53 13.55
N ASP A 266 8.80 -9.72 14.71
CA ASP A 266 8.79 -10.96 15.46
C ASP A 266 7.51 -11.04 16.30
N THR A 267 6.80 -12.15 16.18
CA THR A 267 5.56 -12.39 16.93
C THR A 267 5.62 -13.70 17.68
N ALA A 268 6.80 -14.16 18.10
CA ALA A 268 6.96 -15.27 19.02
C ALA A 268 6.15 -15.02 20.31
N PRO A 269 5.80 -16.06 21.09
CA PRO A 269 4.94 -15.93 22.26
C PRO A 269 5.71 -15.36 23.47
N TYR A 270 6.19 -14.12 23.37
CA TYR A 270 6.81 -13.38 24.47
C TYR A 270 5.77 -12.97 25.50
N LEU A 271 5.31 -13.91 26.32
CA LEU A 271 4.45 -13.62 27.46
C LEU A 271 5.31 -12.93 28.53
N VAL A 272 5.10 -11.63 28.73
CA VAL A 272 5.93 -10.80 29.61
C VAL A 272 5.23 -10.42 30.90
N ASN A 273 3.96 -10.75 31.05
CA ASN A 273 3.27 -10.91 32.34
C ASN A 273 2.06 -11.83 32.12
N GLU A 274 1.20 -12.03 33.13
CA GLU A 274 0.06 -12.95 33.10
C GLU A 274 -0.93 -12.74 31.95
N SER A 275 -0.98 -11.54 31.37
CA SER A 275 -1.97 -11.16 30.34
C SER A 275 -1.39 -10.40 29.15
N THR A 276 -0.11 -10.04 29.20
CA THR A 276 0.54 -9.19 28.20
C THR A 276 1.53 -10.00 27.39
N ARG A 277 1.27 -10.06 26.09
CA ARG A 277 2.21 -10.59 25.10
C ARG A 277 2.92 -9.41 24.41
N ALA A 278 4.24 -9.43 24.45
CA ALA A 278 5.05 -8.50 23.66
C ALA A 278 5.16 -8.99 22.21
N PHE A 279 5.43 -8.06 21.30
CA PHE A 279 5.92 -8.36 19.95
C PHE A 279 7.33 -7.78 19.81
N GLY A 280 8.12 -8.34 18.91
CA GLY A 280 9.49 -7.93 18.66
C GLY A 280 9.65 -7.21 17.34
N ILE A 281 10.62 -6.31 17.29
CA ILE A 281 11.22 -5.81 16.04
C ILE A 281 12.64 -6.37 15.96
N SER A 282 12.89 -7.17 14.93
CA SER A 282 14.20 -7.76 14.64
C SER A 282 14.87 -6.98 13.52
N VAL A 283 16.11 -6.56 13.72
CA VAL A 283 16.91 -5.83 12.73
C VAL A 283 18.13 -6.65 12.38
N HIS A 284 18.32 -6.91 11.10
CA HIS A 284 19.38 -7.76 10.57
C HIS A 284 20.44 -6.90 9.89
N TYR A 285 21.69 -7.22 10.17
CA TYR A 285 22.86 -6.57 9.63
C TYR A 285 23.74 -7.59 8.92
N PHE A 286 24.34 -7.18 7.80
CA PHE A 286 25.19 -8.02 6.97
C PHE A 286 26.41 -7.25 6.45
N GLY A 287 27.60 -7.82 6.64
CA GLY A 287 28.84 -7.33 6.04
C GLY A 287 29.11 -8.00 4.70
N SER A 288 29.36 -7.21 3.66
CA SER A 288 29.58 -7.71 2.29
C SER A 288 30.98 -8.30 2.05
N SER A 289 31.93 -8.09 2.97
CA SER A 289 33.30 -8.58 2.83
C SER A 289 33.34 -10.11 2.88
N ARG A 290 33.77 -10.72 1.79
CA ARG A 290 33.99 -12.18 1.74
C ARG A 290 35.11 -12.61 2.69
N VAL A 291 36.16 -11.80 2.83
CA VAL A 291 37.31 -12.12 3.67
C VAL A 291 37.06 -11.81 5.15
N ASN A 292 36.12 -10.90 5.45
CA ASN A 292 35.72 -10.56 6.82
C ASN A 292 34.18 -10.61 6.94
N PRO A 293 33.55 -11.79 6.83
CA PRO A 293 32.10 -11.90 6.89
C PRO A 293 31.59 -11.47 8.26
N TYR A 294 30.46 -10.77 8.24
CA TYR A 294 29.81 -10.29 9.45
C TYR A 294 28.30 -10.43 9.32
N HIS A 295 27.65 -10.88 10.39
CA HIS A 295 26.21 -10.90 10.53
C HIS A 295 25.82 -10.55 11.96
N ASN A 296 24.77 -9.75 12.13
CA ASN A 296 24.20 -9.50 13.44
C ASN A 296 22.68 -9.38 13.36
N GLN A 297 22.00 -9.91 14.37
CA GLN A 297 20.56 -9.75 14.55
C GLN A 297 20.30 -9.12 15.92
N LYS A 298 19.65 -7.96 15.94
CA LYS A 298 19.20 -7.29 17.18
C LYS A 298 17.68 -7.42 17.33
N LEU A 299 17.21 -7.65 18.55
CA LEU A 299 15.80 -7.73 18.90
C LEU A 299 15.43 -6.65 19.91
N SER A 300 14.38 -5.90 19.60
CA SER A 300 13.69 -5.05 20.57
C SER A 300 12.28 -5.58 20.85
N LEU A 301 11.81 -5.56 22.11
CA LEU A 301 10.46 -6.02 22.49
C LEU A 301 9.56 -4.87 22.95
N PHE A 302 8.32 -4.88 22.48
CA PHE A 302 7.34 -3.82 22.72
C PHE A 302 6.04 -4.35 23.30
N VAL A 303 5.45 -3.58 24.21
CA VAL A 303 4.10 -3.81 24.75
C VAL A 303 3.26 -2.55 24.61
N LYS A 304 1.94 -2.73 24.48
CA LYS A 304 0.99 -1.61 24.56
C LYS A 304 0.96 -1.06 25.99
N GLU A 305 1.09 0.26 26.13
CA GLU A 305 0.94 0.96 27.41
C GLU A 305 0.24 2.30 27.16
N LYS A 306 -0.98 2.49 27.67
CA LYS A 306 -1.69 3.79 27.68
C LYS A 306 -1.69 4.55 26.34
N GLY A 307 -1.97 3.87 25.22
CA GLY A 307 -2.00 4.51 23.88
C GLY A 307 -0.62 4.77 23.25
N THR A 308 0.46 4.32 23.88
CA THR A 308 1.81 4.27 23.30
C THR A 308 2.34 2.83 23.33
N LEU A 309 3.50 2.60 22.71
CA LEU A 309 4.24 1.37 22.88
C LEU A 309 5.42 1.64 23.82
N LYS A 310 5.63 0.71 24.75
CA LYS A 310 6.79 0.73 25.63
C LYS A 310 7.80 -0.30 25.17
N ASN A 311 9.02 0.15 24.95
CA ASN A 311 10.16 -0.74 24.73
C ASN A 311 10.59 -1.34 26.08
N ILE A 312 10.53 -2.67 26.19
CA ILE A 312 10.87 -3.42 27.42
C ILE A 312 12.14 -4.26 27.28
N LEU A 313 12.68 -4.36 26.06
CA LEU A 313 14.00 -4.95 25.78
C LEU A 313 14.55 -4.17 24.61
N HIS A 314 15.61 -3.40 24.81
CA HIS A 314 16.17 -2.51 23.78
C HIS A 314 17.40 -3.16 23.13
N ASN A 315 17.36 -3.27 21.80
CA ASN A 315 18.50 -3.61 20.93
C ASN A 315 19.36 -4.79 21.39
N PHE A 316 18.72 -5.85 21.88
CA PHE A 316 19.41 -7.01 22.39
C PHE A 316 19.98 -7.85 21.25
N SER A 317 21.30 -8.05 21.22
CA SER A 317 21.98 -8.88 20.22
C SER A 317 21.60 -10.36 20.40
N MET A 318 20.75 -10.87 19.51
CA MET A 318 20.25 -12.25 19.51
C MET A 318 21.20 -13.19 18.79
N GLU A 319 21.77 -12.75 17.68
CA GLU A 319 22.72 -13.53 16.89
C GLU A 319 23.88 -12.64 16.45
N GLU A 320 25.08 -13.16 16.51
CA GLU A 320 26.28 -12.51 15.98
C GLU A 320 27.13 -13.58 15.29
N SER A 321 27.69 -13.26 14.13
CA SER A 321 28.65 -14.13 13.47
C SER A 321 29.72 -13.27 12.82
N ILE A 322 30.96 -13.64 13.06
CA ILE A 322 32.14 -12.97 12.53
C ILE A 322 33.11 -14.04 12.01
N GLY A 323 33.89 -13.68 10.99
CA GLY A 323 35.00 -14.53 10.57
C GLY A 323 36.10 -13.77 9.87
N GLU A 324 37.19 -14.47 9.69
CA GLU A 324 38.33 -14.08 8.88
C GLU A 324 38.63 -15.23 7.91
N TRP A 325 38.67 -14.92 6.61
CA TRP A 325 38.88 -15.88 5.54
C TRP A 325 39.99 -15.38 4.62
N ASN A 326 40.94 -16.26 4.27
CA ASN A 326 42.04 -15.89 3.37
C ASN A 326 41.59 -15.75 1.90
N GLY A 327 40.32 -16.00 1.60
CA GLY A 327 39.73 -15.94 0.25
C GLY A 327 39.85 -17.24 -0.55
N ASN A 328 40.53 -18.26 -0.01
CA ASN A 328 40.68 -19.61 -0.57
C ASN A 328 40.03 -20.65 0.38
N CYS A 329 40.83 -21.41 1.14
CA CYS A 329 40.34 -22.55 1.94
C CYS A 329 40.44 -22.31 3.46
N GLU A 330 41.31 -21.40 3.91
CA GLU A 330 41.63 -21.28 5.34
C GLU A 330 40.94 -20.09 5.98
N GLY A 331 40.30 -20.30 7.11
CA GLY A 331 39.61 -19.24 7.84
C GLY A 331 39.12 -19.68 9.21
N GLU A 332 38.82 -18.69 10.04
CA GLU A 332 38.25 -18.87 11.37
C GLU A 332 36.93 -18.12 11.47
N PHE A 333 35.93 -18.76 12.07
CA PHE A 333 34.60 -18.21 12.21
C PHE A 333 34.11 -18.46 13.63
N GLU A 334 33.43 -17.47 14.20
CA GLU A 334 32.72 -17.57 15.47
C GLU A 334 31.27 -17.16 15.25
N SER A 335 30.34 -17.96 15.77
CA SER A 335 28.93 -17.61 15.80
C SER A 335 28.37 -17.75 17.20
N GLU A 336 27.65 -16.72 17.63
CA GLU A 336 26.91 -16.64 18.88
C GLU A 336 25.42 -16.60 18.57
N LYS A 337 24.64 -17.47 19.22
CA LYS A 337 23.17 -17.50 19.11
C LYS A 337 22.54 -17.59 20.49
N LYS A 338 21.65 -16.63 20.77
CA LYS A 338 20.93 -16.52 22.04
C LYS A 338 19.46 -16.90 21.87
N THR A 339 18.89 -17.48 22.92
CA THR A 339 17.46 -17.77 23.01
C THR A 339 16.91 -17.19 24.30
N LEU A 340 15.82 -16.42 24.18
CA LEU A 340 15.10 -15.86 25.32
C LEU A 340 14.15 -16.91 25.90
N ILE A 341 14.30 -17.21 27.18
CA ILE A 341 13.42 -18.11 27.92
C ILE A 341 12.75 -17.29 29.03
N VAL A 342 11.42 -17.18 28.99
CA VAL A 342 10.65 -16.47 30.03
C VAL A 342 10.87 -17.16 31.39
N SER A 343 11.17 -16.37 32.41
CA SER A 343 11.36 -16.81 33.80
C SER A 343 10.12 -16.49 34.65
N ASP A 344 9.97 -17.19 35.77
CA ASP A 344 8.92 -16.91 36.76
C ASP A 344 9.24 -15.67 37.63
N LYS A 345 10.47 -15.15 37.55
CA LYS A 345 10.90 -13.93 38.25
C LYS A 345 10.38 -12.69 37.55
N LYS A 346 10.16 -11.61 38.30
CA LYS A 346 9.69 -10.33 37.74
C LYS A 346 10.54 -9.15 38.16
N THR A 347 10.78 -8.26 37.22
CA THR A 347 11.38 -6.94 37.43
C THR A 347 10.50 -5.88 36.75
N ASN A 348 10.21 -4.78 37.46
CA ASN A 348 9.37 -3.69 36.93
C ASN A 348 7.99 -4.12 36.38
N GLY A 349 7.42 -5.21 36.90
CA GLY A 349 6.12 -5.74 36.49
C GLY A 349 6.14 -6.67 35.27
N TYR A 350 7.33 -6.96 34.71
CA TYR A 350 7.50 -7.92 33.62
C TYR A 350 8.28 -9.15 34.07
N PHE A 351 8.00 -10.30 33.46
CA PHE A 351 8.79 -11.52 33.62
C PHE A 351 10.21 -11.29 33.10
N ASP A 352 11.20 -11.72 33.87
CA ASP A 352 12.60 -11.70 33.46
C ASP A 352 12.84 -12.72 32.34
N PHE A 353 13.86 -12.48 31.50
CA PHE A 353 14.33 -13.47 30.54
C PHE A 353 15.60 -14.15 31.02
N THR A 354 15.61 -15.47 31.02
CA THR A 354 16.83 -16.28 31.08
C THR A 354 17.38 -16.44 29.67
N ILE A 355 18.66 -16.12 29.49
CA ILE A 355 19.31 -16.19 28.18
C ILE A 355 20.06 -17.51 28.07
N LYS A 356 19.67 -18.36 27.12
CA LYS A 356 20.48 -19.51 26.72
C LYS A 356 21.39 -19.08 25.59
N ASN A 357 22.70 -19.15 25.81
CA ASN A 357 23.70 -18.78 24.81
C ASN A 357 24.38 -20.03 24.23
N THR A 358 24.60 -20.05 22.92
CA THR A 358 25.32 -21.09 22.19
C THR A 358 26.40 -20.43 21.35
N ILE A 359 27.66 -20.81 21.58
CA ILE A 359 28.81 -20.31 20.82
C ILE A 359 29.40 -21.47 20.03
N ALA A 360 29.57 -21.29 18.72
CA ALA A 360 30.24 -22.23 17.84
C ALA A 360 31.48 -21.58 17.23
N LYS A 361 32.58 -22.33 17.17
CA LYS A 361 33.84 -21.92 16.54
C LYS A 361 34.18 -22.90 15.44
N THR A 362 34.43 -22.39 14.25
CA THR A 362 34.79 -23.18 13.07
C THR A 362 36.15 -22.73 12.58
N ARG A 363 37.01 -23.69 12.25
CA ARG A 363 38.29 -23.44 11.57
C ARG A 363 38.35 -24.30 10.33
N ASN A 364 38.55 -23.65 9.19
CA ASN A 364 38.82 -24.31 7.92
C ASN A 364 40.32 -24.25 7.64
N PHE A 365 40.86 -25.33 7.10
CA PHE A 365 42.26 -25.44 6.70
C PHE A 365 42.34 -26.33 5.46
N GLU A 366 43.35 -26.09 4.62
CA GLU A 366 43.60 -26.92 3.45
C GLU A 366 44.16 -28.28 3.89
N THR A 367 43.69 -29.36 3.26
CA THR A 367 44.21 -30.71 3.50
C THR A 367 45.11 -31.14 2.34
N GLU A 368 45.97 -32.15 2.53
CA GLU A 368 46.94 -32.58 1.50
C GLU A 368 46.31 -33.00 0.16
N ASP A 369 45.00 -33.28 0.14
CA ASP A 369 44.24 -33.67 -1.05
C ASP A 369 43.56 -32.50 -1.79
N GLY A 370 43.73 -31.25 -1.32
CA GLY A 370 43.07 -30.05 -1.85
C GLY A 370 41.69 -29.83 -1.24
#